data_AF-A0A950RN53-F1
#
_entry.id   AF-A0A950RN53-F1
#
_cell.length_a   1.000
_cell.length_b   1.000
_cell.length_c   1.000
_cell.angle_alpha   90.00
_cell.angle_beta   90.00
_cell.angle_gamma   90.00
#
_symmetry.space_group_name_H-M   'P 1'
#
loop_
_entity.id
_entity.type
_entity.pdbx_description
1 polymer ?
#
loop_
_entity_poly.entity_id
_entity_poly.type
_entity_poly.pdbx_seq_one_letter_code
_entity_poly.pdbx_strand_id
1 'polypeptide(L)'
;MCAAARALTLVNSWETIRYELLNTRICDLGLRIEGSPLEPYISRLHRELASRGLNFRPAFYLTDGWGCPDEVPIIGVPFYLVDKRLARIEEEQTGEIESEHMIMMLLRHEAGHAINYAHRLYNLPDWAELFGSFSKPYRDTFRPDPLSRQFVRHIVHHQYGRTYAQKHPDEDFAETFAVWL
;
A
#
# COMPACT_ATOMS: atom_id res chain seq x y z
N MET A 1 -20.89 23.45 34.83
CA MET A 1 -20.60 22.09 34.29
C MET A 1 -20.35 21.15 35.46
N CYS A 2 -21.05 20.00 35.52
CA CYS A 2 -20.92 19.02 36.61
C CYS A 2 -19.55 18.31 36.55
N ALA A 3 -18.99 17.90 37.70
CA ALA A 3 -17.67 17.27 37.79
C ALA A 3 -17.51 16.03 36.88
N ALA A 4 -18.58 15.25 36.69
CA ALA A 4 -18.61 14.10 35.79
C ALA A 4 -18.42 14.48 34.31
N ALA A 5 -19.00 15.60 33.88
CA ALA A 5 -18.85 16.10 32.50
C ALA A 5 -17.41 16.54 32.23
N ARG A 6 -16.73 17.13 33.23
CA ARG A 6 -15.30 17.50 33.16
C ARG A 6 -14.38 16.28 33.10
N ALA A 7 -14.66 15.24 33.88
CA ALA A 7 -13.89 13.99 33.84
C ALA A 7 -14.01 13.29 32.48
N LEU A 8 -15.22 13.21 31.92
CA LEU A 8 -15.46 12.67 30.58
C LEU A 8 -14.74 13.45 29.48
N THR A 9 -14.65 14.77 29.58
CA THR A 9 -13.88 15.58 28.61
C THR A 9 -12.37 15.39 28.71
N LEU A 10 -11.83 15.12 29.91
CA LEU A 10 -10.41 14.81 30.08
C LEU A 10 -10.07 13.43 29.53
N VAL A 11 -10.87 12.41 29.83
CA VAL A 11 -10.65 11.04 29.33
C VAL A 11 -10.82 10.97 27.81
N ASN A 12 -11.75 11.73 27.22
CA ASN A 12 -11.96 11.79 25.77
C ASN A 12 -11.12 12.87 25.07
N SER A 13 -10.14 13.46 25.74
CA SER A 13 -9.19 14.38 25.09
C SER A 13 -8.34 13.62 24.08
N TRP A 14 -7.93 14.29 23.00
CA TRP A 14 -7.07 13.68 22.00
C TRP A 14 -5.74 13.22 22.60
N GLU A 15 -5.19 14.01 23.52
CA GLU A 15 -3.95 13.74 24.22
C GLU A 15 -4.02 12.43 25.02
N THR A 16 -5.17 12.16 25.66
CA THR A 16 -5.38 10.91 26.41
C THR A 16 -5.51 9.72 25.48
N ILE A 17 -6.33 9.84 24.42
CA ILE A 17 -6.50 8.78 23.40
C ILE A 17 -5.17 8.46 22.72
N ARG A 18 -4.41 9.49 22.33
CA ARG A 18 -3.09 9.35 21.70
C ARG A 18 -2.12 8.65 22.63
N TYR A 19 -2.08 9.04 23.91
CA TYR A 19 -1.24 8.38 24.91
C TYR A 19 -1.60 6.90 25.06
N GLU A 20 -2.88 6.56 25.18
CA GLU A 20 -3.34 5.16 25.27
C GLU A 20 -2.94 4.34 24.04
N LEU A 21 -3.15 4.88 22.83
CA LEU A 21 -2.80 4.18 21.58
C LEU A 21 -1.29 3.92 21.47
N LEU A 22 -0.45 4.92 21.79
CA LEU A 22 1.02 4.77 21.75
C LEU A 22 1.57 3.83 22.82
N ASN A 23 0.84 3.60 23.92
CA ASN A 23 1.24 2.69 25.00
C ASN A 23 0.59 1.29 24.89
N THR A 24 -0.22 1.04 23.86
CA THR A 24 -0.85 -0.26 23.62
C THR A 24 -0.08 -1.04 22.57
N ARG A 25 0.14 -2.35 22.78
CA ARG A 25 0.76 -3.21 21.77
C ARG A 25 -0.17 -3.31 20.56
N ILE A 26 0.38 -3.35 19.35
CA ILE A 26 -0.41 -3.41 18.10
C ILE A 26 -1.39 -4.61 18.12
N CYS A 27 -0.98 -5.76 18.64
CA CYS A 27 -1.84 -6.95 18.74
C CYS A 27 -3.03 -6.79 19.69
N ASP A 28 -2.97 -5.86 20.65
CA ASP A 28 -4.04 -5.60 21.61
C ASP A 28 -5.02 -4.50 21.11
N LEU A 29 -4.70 -3.81 20.00
CA LEU A 29 -5.54 -2.76 19.43
C LEU A 29 -6.81 -3.29 18.73
N GLY A 30 -6.89 -4.59 18.47
CA GLY A 30 -8.06 -5.22 17.83
C GLY A 30 -8.28 -4.77 16.37
N LEU A 31 -7.21 -4.39 15.68
CA LEU A 31 -7.25 -3.91 14.29
C LEU A 31 -7.77 -4.99 13.33
N ARG A 32 -8.67 -4.59 12.44
CA ARG A 32 -9.27 -5.44 11.40
C ARG A 32 -9.44 -4.65 10.13
N ILE A 33 -9.44 -5.35 9.00
CA ILE A 33 -9.76 -4.73 7.71
C ILE A 33 -11.27 -4.60 7.57
N GLU A 34 -12.03 -5.59 8.01
CA GLU A 34 -13.49 -5.61 7.95
C GLU A 34 -14.08 -4.49 8.81
N GLY A 35 -14.97 -3.69 8.23
CA GLY A 35 -15.57 -2.51 8.87
C GLY A 35 -14.63 -1.31 9.02
N SER A 36 -13.40 -1.38 8.51
CA SER A 36 -12.42 -0.29 8.61
C SER A 36 -12.57 0.76 7.51
N PRO A 37 -11.94 1.93 7.64
CA PRO A 37 -11.84 2.91 6.56
C PRO A 37 -11.17 2.38 5.29
N LEU A 38 -10.38 1.30 5.38
CA LEU A 38 -9.65 0.72 4.24
C LEU A 38 -10.53 -0.21 3.37
N GLU A 39 -11.54 -0.85 3.97
CA GLU A 39 -12.40 -1.85 3.32
C GLU A 39 -13.05 -1.39 1.99
N PRO A 40 -13.54 -0.13 1.86
CA PRO A 40 -14.11 0.34 0.60
C PRO A 40 -13.10 0.36 -0.57
N TYR A 41 -11.81 0.61 -0.29
CA TYR A 41 -10.75 0.63 -1.31
C TYR A 41 -10.38 -0.79 -1.76
N ILE A 42 -10.28 -1.72 -0.82
CA ILE A 42 -10.08 -3.15 -1.13
C ILE A 42 -11.26 -3.68 -1.95
N SER A 43 -12.49 -3.33 -1.55
CA SER A 43 -13.69 -3.69 -2.31
C SER A 43 -13.69 -3.09 -3.72
N ARG A 44 -13.17 -1.87 -3.89
CA ARG A 44 -13.00 -1.24 -5.20
C ARG A 44 -11.97 -1.99 -6.04
N LEU A 45 -10.80 -2.30 -5.50
CA LEU A 45 -9.77 -3.08 -6.20
C LEU A 45 -10.34 -4.42 -6.69
N HIS A 46 -11.07 -5.17 -5.84
CA HIS A 46 -11.69 -6.42 -6.26
C HIS A 46 -12.68 -6.26 -7.41
N ARG A 47 -13.44 -5.16 -7.45
CA ARG A 47 -14.34 -4.86 -8.58
C ARG A 47 -13.57 -4.51 -9.85
N GLU A 48 -12.48 -3.75 -9.74
CA GLU A 48 -11.61 -3.42 -10.88
C GLU A 48 -10.95 -4.68 -11.46
N LEU A 49 -10.44 -5.59 -10.61
CA LEU A 49 -9.91 -6.88 -11.07
C LEU A 49 -10.98 -7.74 -11.75
N ALA A 50 -12.15 -7.85 -11.13
CA ALA A 50 -13.25 -8.64 -11.69
C ALA A 50 -13.76 -8.08 -13.04
N SER A 51 -13.80 -6.75 -13.20
CA SER A 51 -14.23 -6.13 -14.47
C SER A 51 -13.26 -6.39 -15.62
N ARG A 52 -12.00 -6.69 -15.31
CA ARG A 52 -10.98 -7.15 -16.27
C ARG A 52 -10.96 -8.68 -16.46
N GLY A 53 -11.90 -9.41 -15.85
CA GLY A 53 -11.96 -10.87 -15.94
C GLY A 53 -10.91 -11.60 -15.11
N LEU A 54 -10.24 -10.91 -14.18
CA LEU A 54 -9.26 -11.52 -13.28
C LEU A 54 -10.00 -12.17 -12.09
N ASN A 55 -9.95 -13.50 -12.03
CA ASN A 55 -10.59 -14.28 -10.96
C ASN A 55 -9.78 -14.32 -9.67
N PHE A 56 -8.47 -14.09 -9.75
CA PHE A 56 -7.61 -14.04 -8.57
C PHE A 56 -7.98 -12.84 -7.70
N ARG A 57 -8.18 -13.11 -6.41
CA ARG A 57 -8.44 -12.08 -5.40
C ARG A 57 -7.30 -12.15 -4.37
N PRO A 58 -6.39 -11.16 -4.35
CA PRO A 58 -5.33 -11.13 -3.36
C PRO A 58 -5.92 -11.17 -1.95
N ALA A 59 -5.26 -11.89 -1.05
CA ALA A 59 -5.49 -11.74 0.38
C ALA A 59 -4.73 -10.52 0.90
N PHE A 60 -5.12 -10.02 2.09
CA PHE A 60 -4.53 -8.84 2.70
C PHE A 60 -4.10 -9.14 4.14
N TYR A 61 -3.01 -8.51 4.58
CA TYR A 61 -2.56 -8.53 5.97
C TYR A 61 -2.05 -7.16 6.41
N LEU A 62 -2.13 -6.88 7.71
CA LEU A 62 -1.65 -5.62 8.27
C LEU A 62 -0.14 -5.67 8.51
N THR A 63 0.56 -4.61 8.13
CA THR A 63 2.00 -4.41 8.33
C THR A 63 2.28 -2.92 8.56
N ASP A 64 3.55 -2.53 8.66
CA ASP A 64 3.99 -1.14 8.85
C ASP A 64 4.10 -0.31 7.56
N GLY A 65 3.98 -0.93 6.38
CA GLY A 65 4.08 -0.25 5.08
C GLY A 65 3.36 -1.00 3.96
N TRP A 66 3.32 -0.41 2.77
CA TRP A 66 2.81 -1.10 1.58
C TRP A 66 3.81 -2.14 1.09
N GLY A 67 3.31 -3.26 0.56
CA GLY A 67 4.16 -4.22 -0.13
C GLY A 67 3.46 -5.52 -0.50
N CYS A 68 4.15 -6.34 -1.27
CA CYS A 68 3.79 -7.72 -1.58
C CYS A 68 5.05 -8.57 -1.35
N PRO A 69 5.07 -9.48 -0.36
CA PRO A 69 6.26 -10.27 -0.08
C PRO A 69 6.72 -11.06 -1.30
N ASP A 70 8.03 -11.19 -1.46
CA ASP A 70 8.65 -11.80 -2.64
C ASP A 70 8.08 -13.18 -2.95
N GLU A 71 7.58 -13.33 -4.18
CA GLU A 71 6.91 -14.54 -4.70
C GLU A 71 5.72 -15.05 -3.85
N VAL A 72 5.17 -14.25 -2.92
CA VAL A 72 3.97 -14.59 -2.14
C VAL A 72 2.81 -13.67 -2.56
N PRO A 73 1.72 -14.20 -3.13
CA PRO A 73 0.66 -13.39 -3.71
C PRO A 73 -0.33 -12.86 -2.66
N ILE A 74 0.18 -12.04 -1.72
CA ILE A 74 -0.58 -11.42 -0.63
C ILE A 74 -0.15 -9.95 -0.48
N ILE A 75 -1.11 -9.06 -0.24
CA ILE A 75 -0.86 -7.62 -0.14
C ILE A 75 -0.75 -7.21 1.33
N GLY A 76 0.39 -6.63 1.70
CA GLY A 76 0.60 -5.94 2.96
C GLY A 76 0.05 -4.51 2.88
N VAL A 77 -0.76 -4.14 3.86
CA VAL A 77 -1.31 -2.79 3.99
C VAL A 77 -0.91 -2.16 5.32
N PRO A 78 -0.58 -0.84 5.36
CA PRO A 78 -0.23 -0.18 6.61
C PRO A 78 -1.37 -0.24 7.63
N PHE A 79 -1.06 -0.68 8.85
CA PHE A 79 -2.06 -0.87 9.91
C PHE A 79 -2.76 0.44 10.32
N TYR A 80 -2.10 1.58 10.17
CA TYR A 80 -2.69 2.87 10.55
C TYR A 80 -3.85 3.28 9.64
N LEU A 81 -3.96 2.72 8.43
CA LEU A 81 -5.07 3.01 7.51
C LEU A 81 -6.40 2.37 7.94
N VAL A 82 -6.37 1.38 8.85
CA VAL A 82 -7.60 0.72 9.32
C VAL A 82 -8.25 1.39 10.54
N ASP A 83 -7.61 2.41 11.12
CA ASP A 83 -8.17 3.16 12.26
C ASP A 83 -7.87 4.66 12.12
N LYS A 84 -8.92 5.49 12.11
CA LYS A 84 -8.80 6.95 11.92
C LYS A 84 -7.91 7.63 12.97
N ARG A 85 -7.82 7.08 14.18
CA ARG A 85 -6.98 7.60 15.25
C ARG A 85 -5.51 7.28 14.98
N LEU A 86 -5.22 6.09 14.47
CA LEU A 86 -3.86 5.72 14.07
C LEU A 86 -3.41 6.53 12.84
N ALA A 87 -4.27 6.70 11.84
CA ALA A 87 -4.00 7.57 10.70
C ALA A 87 -3.70 9.01 11.12
N ARG A 88 -4.40 9.55 12.13
CA ARG A 88 -4.10 10.86 12.71
C ARG A 88 -2.75 10.90 13.42
N ILE A 89 -2.36 9.84 14.13
CA ILE A 89 -1.04 9.76 14.76
C ILE A 89 0.06 9.75 13.71
N GLU A 90 -0.12 8.96 12.65
CA GLU A 90 0.81 8.89 11.51
C GLU A 90 0.99 10.29 10.89
N GLU A 91 -0.10 10.96 10.53
CA GLU A 91 -0.08 12.33 9.99
C GLU A 91 0.62 13.32 10.93
N GLU A 92 0.37 13.24 12.25
CA GLU A 92 1.03 14.08 13.25
C GLU A 92 2.55 13.79 13.38
N GLN A 93 3.02 12.60 13.01
CA GLN A 93 4.43 12.18 13.15
C GLN A 93 5.24 12.34 11.87
N THR A 94 4.67 12.03 10.71
CA THR A 94 5.35 12.07 9.40
C THR A 94 5.04 13.35 8.64
N GLY A 95 3.96 14.04 8.99
CA GLY A 95 3.47 15.23 8.30
C GLY A 95 2.59 14.92 7.07
N GLU A 96 2.41 13.65 6.72
CA GLU A 96 1.66 13.23 5.53
C GLU A 96 0.87 11.93 5.81
N ILE A 97 -0.25 11.76 5.12
CA ILE A 97 -1.05 10.53 5.13
C ILE A 97 -1.56 10.26 3.72
N GLU A 98 -1.71 8.98 3.36
CA GLU A 98 -2.19 8.63 2.03
C GLU A 98 -3.61 9.12 1.79
N SER A 99 -3.76 9.97 0.77
CA SER A 99 -5.07 10.32 0.24
C SER A 99 -5.76 9.11 -0.38
N GLU A 100 -7.09 9.20 -0.59
CA GLU A 100 -7.86 8.16 -1.29
C GLU A 100 -7.25 7.78 -2.65
N HIS A 101 -6.70 8.77 -3.36
CA HIS A 101 -6.02 8.57 -4.63
C HIS A 101 -4.75 7.74 -4.46
N MET A 102 -3.91 8.08 -3.48
CA MET A 102 -2.66 7.37 -3.19
C MET A 102 -2.93 5.93 -2.73
N ILE A 103 -3.92 5.72 -1.86
CA ILE A 103 -4.34 4.37 -1.43
C ILE A 103 -4.67 3.51 -2.64
N MET A 104 -5.45 4.03 -3.59
CA MET A 104 -5.79 3.28 -4.81
C MET A 104 -4.60 3.09 -5.75
N MET A 105 -3.66 4.03 -5.83
CA MET A 105 -2.43 3.84 -6.59
C MET A 105 -1.61 2.67 -6.03
N LEU A 106 -1.38 2.68 -4.71
CA LEU A 106 -0.59 1.66 -4.02
C LEU A 106 -1.27 0.29 -4.08
N LEU A 107 -2.58 0.22 -3.81
CA LEU A 107 -3.34 -1.03 -3.92
C LEU A 107 -3.24 -1.69 -5.31
N ARG A 108 -3.30 -0.89 -6.39
CA ARG A 108 -3.20 -1.43 -7.75
C ARG A 108 -1.79 -1.89 -8.09
N HIS A 109 -0.78 -1.16 -7.59
CA HIS A 109 0.63 -1.54 -7.72
C HIS A 109 0.89 -2.88 -7.02
N GLU A 110 0.51 -3.01 -5.75
CA GLU A 110 0.68 -4.26 -5.00
C GLU A 110 -0.16 -5.41 -5.58
N ALA A 111 -1.34 -5.11 -6.16
CA ALA A 111 -2.10 -6.11 -6.90
C ALA A 111 -1.39 -6.59 -8.17
N GLY A 112 -0.60 -5.73 -8.81
CA GLY A 112 0.31 -6.10 -9.90
C GLY A 112 1.29 -7.18 -9.43
N HIS A 113 2.04 -6.93 -8.36
CA HIS A 113 2.93 -7.94 -7.78
C HIS A 113 2.19 -9.23 -7.42
N ALA A 114 1.06 -9.14 -6.71
CA ALA A 114 0.31 -10.31 -6.30
C ALA A 114 -0.18 -11.15 -7.49
N ILE A 115 -0.59 -10.51 -8.59
CA ILE A 115 -0.96 -11.18 -9.85
C ILE A 115 0.27 -11.81 -10.53
N ASN A 116 1.40 -11.09 -10.57
CA ASN A 116 2.65 -11.61 -11.12
C ASN A 116 3.05 -12.91 -10.40
N TYR A 117 2.97 -12.92 -9.07
CA TYR A 117 3.36 -14.04 -8.24
C TYR A 117 2.36 -15.20 -8.29
N ALA A 118 1.06 -14.91 -8.23
CA ALA A 118 0.01 -15.93 -8.28
C ALA A 118 0.08 -16.77 -9.57
N HIS A 119 0.40 -16.13 -10.69
CA HIS A 119 0.46 -16.77 -12.01
C HIS A 119 1.88 -17.03 -12.49
N ARG A 120 2.90 -16.64 -11.71
CA ARG A 120 4.32 -16.73 -12.04
C ARG A 120 4.64 -16.15 -13.42
N LEU A 121 4.07 -14.99 -13.75
CA LEU A 121 4.22 -14.37 -15.07
C LEU A 121 5.69 -14.03 -15.37
N TYR A 122 6.47 -13.73 -14.32
CA TYR A 122 7.91 -13.52 -14.39
C TYR A 122 8.74 -14.69 -14.96
N ASN A 123 8.17 -15.89 -15.07
CA ASN A 123 8.82 -17.04 -15.72
C ASN A 123 8.55 -17.10 -17.24
N LEU A 124 7.66 -16.26 -17.77
CA LEU A 124 7.32 -16.25 -19.19
C LEU A 124 8.41 -15.56 -20.00
N PRO A 125 8.82 -16.11 -21.17
CA PRO A 125 9.83 -15.47 -22.02
C PRO A 125 9.47 -14.04 -22.42
N ASP A 126 8.22 -13.81 -22.84
CA ASP A 126 7.73 -12.50 -23.27
C ASP A 126 7.76 -11.47 -22.13
N TRP A 127 7.58 -11.91 -20.88
CA TRP A 127 7.70 -11.04 -19.71
C TRP A 127 9.15 -10.57 -19.53
N ALA A 128 10.11 -11.50 -19.63
CA ALA A 128 11.53 -11.19 -19.51
C ALA A 128 12.05 -10.34 -20.68
N GLU A 129 11.48 -10.50 -21.88
CA GLU A 129 11.78 -9.64 -23.04
C GLU A 129 11.30 -8.21 -22.81
N LEU A 130 10.10 -8.03 -22.23
CA LEU A 130 9.50 -6.72 -22.04
C LEU A 130 10.08 -5.95 -20.85
N PHE A 131 10.18 -6.58 -19.68
CA PHE A 131 10.55 -5.93 -18.42
C PHE A 131 12.02 -6.18 -18.03
N GLY A 132 12.63 -7.25 -18.56
CA GLY A 132 13.98 -7.70 -18.20
C GLY A 132 13.99 -8.83 -17.18
N SER A 133 15.18 -9.18 -16.68
CA SER A 133 15.36 -10.33 -15.78
C SER A 133 14.75 -10.11 -14.40
N PHE A 134 13.75 -10.91 -14.02
CA PHE A 134 13.13 -10.90 -12.69
C PHE A 134 14.13 -11.17 -11.56
N SER A 135 15.12 -12.04 -11.79
CA SER A 135 16.15 -12.40 -10.80
C SER A 135 17.22 -11.32 -10.57
N LYS A 136 17.02 -10.10 -11.08
CA LYS A 136 17.92 -9.00 -10.78
C LYS A 136 17.88 -8.72 -9.27
N PRO A 137 19.02 -8.38 -8.64
CA PRO A 137 19.00 -7.95 -7.26
C PRO A 137 18.23 -6.61 -7.15
N TYR A 138 17.33 -6.53 -6.19
CA TYR A 138 16.71 -5.27 -5.80
C TYR A 138 17.78 -4.28 -5.34
N ARG A 139 17.61 -3.01 -5.72
CA ARG A 139 18.53 -1.93 -5.38
C ARG A 139 17.77 -0.84 -4.64
N ASP A 140 18.20 -0.55 -3.42
CA ASP A 140 17.66 0.57 -2.64
C ASP A 140 18.00 1.91 -3.30
N THR A 141 19.18 1.99 -3.91
CA THR A 141 19.64 3.16 -4.66
C THR A 141 19.74 2.81 -6.15
N PHE A 142 18.95 3.50 -6.96
CA PHE A 142 19.02 3.44 -8.42
C PHE A 142 19.04 4.85 -9.02
N ARG A 143 19.57 4.98 -10.24
CA ARG A 143 19.61 6.25 -10.98
C ARG A 143 18.62 6.16 -12.14
N PRO A 144 17.39 6.66 -11.98
CA PRO A 144 16.42 6.67 -13.07
C PRO A 144 16.83 7.68 -14.15
N ASP A 145 16.36 7.45 -15.38
CA ASP A 145 16.25 8.47 -16.43
C ASP A 145 14.84 9.08 -16.38
N PRO A 146 14.65 10.29 -15.83
CA PRO A 146 13.34 10.90 -15.71
C PRO A 146 12.70 11.25 -17.05
N LEU A 147 13.49 11.32 -18.14
CA LEU A 147 13.02 11.68 -19.48
C LEU A 147 12.67 10.45 -20.32
N SER A 148 12.96 9.24 -19.83
CA SER A 148 12.61 8.01 -20.52
C SER A 148 11.10 7.92 -20.78
N ARG A 149 10.77 7.45 -21.98
CA ARG A 149 9.39 7.15 -22.42
C ARG A 149 9.08 5.65 -22.41
N GLN A 150 10.03 4.83 -21.95
CA GLN A 150 9.87 3.38 -21.90
C GLN A 150 9.10 2.91 -20.65
N PHE A 151 8.97 3.78 -19.64
CA PHE A 151 8.37 3.44 -18.35
C PHE A 151 7.14 4.30 -18.08
N VAL A 152 6.14 3.72 -17.43
CA VAL A 152 5.01 4.48 -16.91
C VAL A 152 5.43 5.40 -15.75
N ARG A 153 4.62 6.44 -15.50
CA ARG A 153 4.86 7.41 -14.42
C ARG A 153 3.71 7.39 -13.43
N HIS A 154 3.81 6.51 -12.45
CA HIS A 154 2.74 6.27 -11.50
C HIS A 154 3.17 6.63 -10.07
N ILE A 155 3.89 5.78 -9.33
CA ILE A 155 4.34 6.05 -7.96
C ILE A 155 5.52 7.02 -7.93
N VAL A 156 5.48 7.96 -6.99
CA VAL A 156 6.57 8.92 -6.73
C VAL A 156 7.65 8.25 -5.89
N HIS A 157 8.87 8.23 -6.41
CA HIS A 157 10.08 7.96 -5.65
C HIS A 157 10.64 9.25 -5.06
N HIS A 158 10.84 9.27 -3.74
CA HIS A 158 11.19 10.45 -2.93
C HIS A 158 12.34 11.33 -3.48
N GLN A 159 13.30 10.75 -4.21
CA GLN A 159 14.44 11.49 -4.80
C GLN A 159 14.24 11.97 -6.24
N TYR A 160 13.37 11.32 -7.02
CA TYR A 160 13.42 11.40 -8.48
C TYR A 160 12.05 11.61 -9.15
N GLY A 161 10.99 11.82 -8.38
CA GLY A 161 9.64 11.96 -8.92
C GLY A 161 9.06 10.61 -9.33
N ARG A 162 8.17 10.59 -10.33
CA ARG A 162 7.47 9.36 -10.75
C ARG A 162 8.34 8.45 -11.63
N THR A 163 9.32 7.81 -11.02
CA THR A 163 10.32 6.97 -11.69
C THR A 163 10.42 5.57 -11.08
N TYR A 164 9.46 5.17 -10.24
CA TYR A 164 9.56 3.96 -9.44
C TYR A 164 9.62 2.68 -10.31
N ALA A 165 8.92 2.67 -11.44
CA ALA A 165 9.01 1.61 -12.47
C ALA A 165 10.44 1.26 -12.91
N GLN A 166 11.40 2.19 -12.84
CA GLN A 166 12.78 1.95 -13.26
C GLN A 166 13.64 1.23 -12.19
N LYS A 167 13.08 0.98 -11.00
CA LYS A 167 13.81 0.38 -9.87
C LYS A 167 14.17 -1.08 -10.13
N HIS A 168 13.22 -1.85 -10.64
CA HIS A 168 13.34 -3.29 -10.85
C HIS A 168 12.35 -3.75 -11.95
N PRO A 169 12.65 -4.80 -12.75
CA PRO A 169 11.70 -5.33 -13.74
C PRO A 169 10.31 -5.66 -13.17
N ASP A 170 10.27 -6.14 -11.93
CA ASP A 170 9.00 -6.43 -11.26
C ASP A 170 8.23 -5.16 -10.87
N GLU A 171 8.94 -4.09 -10.50
CA GLU A 171 8.35 -2.77 -10.21
C GLU A 171 7.80 -2.13 -11.50
N ASP A 172 8.49 -2.32 -12.64
CA ASP A 172 8.01 -1.89 -13.95
C ASP A 172 6.70 -2.59 -14.33
N PHE A 173 6.64 -3.91 -14.11
CA PHE A 173 5.41 -4.67 -14.31
C PHE A 173 4.28 -4.17 -13.40
N ALA A 174 4.53 -4.01 -12.10
CA ALA A 174 3.53 -3.60 -11.13
C ALA A 174 3.00 -2.18 -11.38
N GLU A 175 3.87 -1.23 -11.72
CA GLU A 175 3.48 0.12 -12.12
C GLU A 175 2.69 0.11 -13.43
N THR A 176 3.11 -0.68 -14.43
CA THR A 176 2.40 -0.83 -15.70
C THR A 176 1.01 -1.43 -15.51
N PHE A 177 0.91 -2.48 -14.69
CA PHE A 177 -0.35 -3.11 -14.31
C PHE A 177 -1.28 -2.11 -13.62
N ALA A 178 -0.74 -1.31 -12.68
CA ALA A 178 -1.53 -0.35 -11.93
C ALA A 178 -2.13 0.77 -12.79
N VAL A 179 -1.41 1.21 -13.83
CA VAL A 179 -1.91 2.20 -14.80
C VAL A 179 -2.91 1.58 -15.77
N TRP A 180 -2.74 0.30 -16.12
CA TRP A 180 -3.64 -0.41 -17.01
C TRP A 180 -5.00 -0.73 -16.38
N LEU A 181 -5.04 -1.04 -15.09
CA LEU A 181 -6.23 -1.49 -14.34
C LEU A 181 -7.27 -0.38 -14.13
#